data_AF-A6WZK5-F1
#
_entry.id   AF-A6WZK5-F1
#
_cell.length_a   1.000
_cell.length_b   1.000
_cell.length_c   1.000
_cell.angle_alpha   90.00
_cell.angle_beta   90.00
_cell.angle_gamma   90.00
#
_symmetry.space_group_name_H-M   'P 1'
#
loop_
_entity.id
_entity.type
_entity.pdbx_description
1 polymer ?
#
loop_
_entity_poly.entity_id
_entity_poly.type
_entity_poly.pdbx_seq_one_letter_code
_entity_poly.pdbx_strand_id
1 'polypeptide(L)'
;MNNRATTLLATSFSAIMLAGALTLPALAQENQMTKQPARIAVTGEGTMTASPDMAILNLSVLREAKTAREAMTANNEAMAKVLEAMKKAGIEDRDLQTGGINIQPRYVYPDDKNGLKEPSITGYTVSNSLTVRVRDLAKVGNVLDESVTLGVNQGGDLSFVNDNPAATINEARKRAVADAIAKAKTLADAAGVGIGRVVEINEQSRPPMPMPIARAQYKTMAAAAPEDAVPVAAGENSYNVSVNVVFEIKE
;
A
#
# COMPACT_ATOMS: atom_id res chain seq x y z
N MET A 1 58.49 5.06 -78.17
CA MET A 1 57.96 3.78 -78.70
C MET A 1 58.27 2.70 -77.70
N ASN A 2 57.22 2.01 -77.21
CA ASN A 2 57.11 0.57 -76.95
C ASN A 2 58.41 -0.18 -76.61
N ASN A 3 58.50 -1.03 -75.60
CA ASN A 3 57.48 -1.97 -75.13
C ASN A 3 58.05 -2.77 -73.96
N ARG A 4 57.15 -3.13 -73.04
CA ARG A 4 56.92 -4.47 -72.46
C ARG A 4 58.07 -5.49 -72.35
N ALA A 5 58.05 -6.14 -71.19
CA ALA A 5 58.00 -7.60 -70.99
C ALA A 5 59.12 -8.19 -70.12
N THR A 6 58.81 -8.26 -68.83
CA THR A 6 58.74 -9.45 -67.97
C THR A 6 59.70 -10.64 -68.13
N THR A 7 60.06 -11.19 -66.96
CA THR A 7 60.49 -12.56 -66.60
C THR A 7 61.97 -12.90 -66.82
N LEU A 8 62.71 -13.58 -65.93
CA LEU A 8 62.42 -14.77 -65.11
C LEU A 8 63.58 -15.01 -64.09
N LEU A 9 63.29 -15.58 -62.90
CA LEU A 9 64.10 -16.46 -61.99
C LEU A 9 65.61 -16.17 -61.70
N ALA A 10 66.25 -16.49 -60.58
CA ALA A 10 65.98 -16.98 -59.22
C ALA A 10 67.37 -17.05 -58.52
N THR A 11 67.41 -17.00 -57.18
CA THR A 11 68.39 -17.60 -56.21
C THR A 11 68.97 -16.64 -55.15
N SER A 12 68.43 -16.77 -53.93
CA SER A 12 69.09 -16.99 -52.62
C SER A 12 70.31 -16.16 -52.19
N PHE A 13 70.21 -15.37 -51.10
CA PHE A 13 70.81 -15.63 -49.77
C PHE A 13 70.52 -14.52 -48.73
N SER A 14 69.95 -14.93 -47.58
CA SER A 14 69.97 -14.44 -46.19
C SER A 14 70.33 -12.99 -45.79
N ALA A 15 69.46 -12.39 -44.94
CA ALA A 15 69.75 -11.93 -43.55
C ALA A 15 68.58 -11.05 -43.01
N ILE A 16 67.65 -11.61 -42.21
CA ILE A 16 67.48 -11.43 -40.74
C ILE A 16 67.16 -9.99 -40.30
N MET A 17 65.94 -9.77 -39.74
CA MET A 17 65.72 -9.06 -38.45
C MET A 17 64.22 -9.04 -38.04
N LEU A 18 63.92 -9.81 -36.99
CA LEU A 18 63.05 -9.48 -35.85
C LEU A 18 61.52 -9.36 -36.05
N ALA A 19 60.84 -10.51 -36.13
CA ALA A 19 59.41 -10.62 -35.78
C ALA A 19 59.27 -10.95 -34.28
N GLY A 20 59.06 -9.92 -33.45
CA GLY A 20 58.70 -10.07 -32.05
C GLY A 20 57.27 -10.62 -31.93
N ALA A 21 57.14 -11.91 -31.69
CA ALA A 21 55.88 -12.53 -31.32
C ALA A 21 55.45 -12.06 -29.93
N LEU A 22 54.53 -11.08 -29.87
CA LEU A 22 53.75 -10.78 -28.67
C LEU A 22 52.76 -11.93 -28.43
N THR A 23 53.22 -13.03 -27.87
CA THR A 23 52.33 -14.04 -27.27
C THR A 23 51.81 -13.47 -25.95
N LEU A 24 50.69 -12.74 -26.02
CA LEU A 24 49.88 -12.49 -24.82
C LEU A 24 49.34 -13.85 -24.37
N PRO A 25 49.57 -14.31 -23.12
CA PRO A 25 48.83 -15.44 -22.60
C PRO A 25 47.36 -15.02 -22.60
N ALA A 26 46.55 -15.70 -23.41
CA ALA A 26 45.10 -15.65 -23.30
C ALA A 26 44.77 -16.16 -21.88
N LEU A 27 44.48 -15.23 -20.97
CA LEU A 27 43.79 -15.57 -19.74
C LEU A 27 42.45 -16.15 -20.19
N ALA A 28 42.36 -17.48 -20.16
CA ALA A 28 41.10 -18.18 -20.20
C ALA A 28 40.30 -17.62 -19.02
N GLN A 29 39.38 -16.70 -19.34
CA GLN A 29 38.34 -16.31 -18.41
C GLN A 29 37.49 -17.55 -18.26
N GLU A 30 37.86 -18.39 -17.30
CA GLU A 30 36.99 -19.43 -16.74
C GLU A 30 35.77 -18.67 -16.26
N ASN A 31 34.79 -18.53 -17.16
CA ASN A 31 33.48 -18.06 -16.81
C ASN A 31 32.95 -19.17 -15.92
N GLN A 32 33.23 -19.05 -14.62
CA GLN A 32 32.62 -19.83 -13.57
C GLN A 32 31.12 -19.52 -13.66
N MET A 33 30.43 -20.19 -14.57
CA MET A 33 29.06 -20.61 -14.36
C MET A 33 29.15 -21.50 -13.12
N THR A 34 29.21 -20.88 -11.94
CA THR A 34 28.89 -21.53 -10.68
C THR A 34 27.55 -22.19 -10.92
N LYS A 35 27.58 -23.51 -11.09
CA LYS A 35 26.42 -24.37 -11.31
C LYS A 35 25.51 -24.12 -10.12
N GLN A 36 24.53 -23.22 -10.26
CA GLN A 36 23.64 -22.93 -9.15
C GLN A 36 22.97 -24.25 -8.78
N PRO A 37 22.96 -24.63 -7.49
CA PRO A 37 22.34 -25.87 -7.08
C PRO A 37 20.87 -25.87 -7.53
N ALA A 38 20.40 -27.02 -8.00
CA ALA A 38 19.03 -27.18 -8.44
C ALA A 38 18.08 -26.88 -7.28
N ARG A 39 17.05 -26.08 -7.55
CA ARG A 39 16.19 -25.50 -6.53
C ARG A 39 14.73 -25.47 -6.96
N ILE A 40 13.83 -25.61 -5.99
CA ILE A 40 12.40 -25.39 -6.15
C ILE A 40 12.06 -24.05 -5.51
N ALA A 41 11.58 -23.10 -6.31
CA ALA A 41 11.10 -21.82 -5.83
C ALA A 41 9.58 -21.78 -5.93
N VAL A 42 8.91 -21.44 -4.82
CA VAL A 42 7.45 -21.38 -4.72
C VAL A 42 7.00 -20.14 -3.97
N THR A 43 5.80 -19.69 -4.29
CA THR A 43 5.10 -18.65 -3.52
C THR A 43 3.99 -19.32 -2.72
N GLY A 44 4.08 -19.22 -1.40
CA GLY A 44 3.04 -19.61 -0.46
C GLY A 44 2.17 -18.44 -0.07
N GLU A 45 0.87 -18.70 0.08
CA GLU A 45 -0.12 -17.72 0.47
C GLU A 45 -0.84 -18.16 1.76
N GLY A 46 -1.07 -17.22 2.65
CA GLY A 46 -1.75 -17.47 3.91
C GLY A 46 -2.73 -16.35 4.22
N THR A 47 -3.97 -16.75 4.49
CA THR A 47 -5.05 -15.83 4.84
C THR A 47 -5.56 -16.12 6.24
N MET A 48 -5.80 -15.07 7.01
CA MET A 48 -6.52 -15.10 8.27
C MET A 48 -7.57 -14.01 8.31
N THR A 49 -8.75 -14.35 8.83
CA THR A 49 -9.82 -13.40 9.07
C THR A 49 -9.93 -13.08 10.56
N ALA A 50 -10.38 -11.86 10.86
CA ALA A 50 -10.71 -11.43 12.21
C ALA A 50 -11.93 -10.50 12.16
N SER A 51 -12.79 -10.59 13.16
CA SER A 51 -13.82 -9.58 13.38
C SER A 51 -13.16 -8.27 13.80
N PRO A 52 -13.55 -7.12 13.24
CA PRO A 52 -13.03 -5.83 13.69
C PRO A 52 -13.35 -5.56 15.15
N ASP A 53 -12.46 -4.87 15.84
CA ASP A 53 -12.61 -4.46 17.25
C ASP A 53 -12.71 -2.95 17.43
N MET A 54 -12.45 -2.18 16.36
CA MET A 54 -12.44 -0.72 16.40
C MET A 54 -12.91 -0.16 15.06
N ALA A 55 -13.47 1.05 15.10
CA ALA A 55 -13.75 1.84 13.91
C ALA A 55 -12.85 3.07 13.86
N ILE A 56 -12.45 3.46 12.67
CA ILE A 56 -11.83 4.76 12.40
C ILE A 56 -12.82 5.57 11.57
N LEU A 57 -13.19 6.72 12.12
CA LEU A 57 -14.10 7.67 11.51
C LEU A 57 -13.32 8.93 11.12
N ASN A 58 -13.40 9.32 9.85
CA ASN A 58 -12.80 10.56 9.36
C ASN A 58 -13.88 11.61 9.15
N LEU A 59 -13.80 12.66 9.96
CA LEU A 59 -14.71 13.79 9.98
C LEU A 59 -13.98 15.02 9.42
N SER A 60 -14.72 15.94 8.81
CA SER A 60 -14.18 17.23 8.38
C SER A 60 -15.15 18.36 8.67
N VAL A 61 -14.61 19.40 9.30
CA VAL A 61 -15.33 20.63 9.59
C VAL A 61 -14.93 21.66 8.54
N LEU A 62 -15.91 22.12 7.77
CA LEU A 62 -15.74 23.21 6.80
C LEU A 62 -16.48 24.46 7.28
N ARG A 63 -15.80 25.61 7.23
CA ARG A 63 -16.37 26.93 7.51
C ARG A 63 -15.97 27.93 6.44
N GLU A 64 -16.86 28.90 6.23
CA GLU A 64 -16.70 29.91 5.21
C GLU A 64 -16.86 31.30 5.80
N ALA A 65 -16.04 32.25 5.33
CA ALA A 65 -16.18 33.66 5.68
C ALA A 65 -15.67 34.56 4.55
N LYS A 66 -15.81 35.87 4.72
CA LYS A 66 -15.33 36.88 3.77
C LYS A 66 -13.81 36.99 3.79
N THR A 67 -13.19 36.78 4.96
CA THR A 67 -11.73 36.78 5.13
C THR A 67 -11.23 35.41 5.58
N ALA A 68 -9.98 35.07 5.23
CA ALA A 68 -9.36 33.83 5.67
C ALA A 68 -9.26 33.74 7.20
N ARG A 69 -9.02 34.88 7.89
CA ARG A 69 -8.92 34.93 9.35
C ARG A 69 -10.25 34.61 10.02
N GLU A 70 -11.34 35.21 9.58
CA GLU A 70 -12.68 34.91 10.11
C GLU A 70 -13.05 33.44 9.87
N ALA A 71 -12.78 32.91 8.68
CA ALA A 71 -13.07 31.51 8.35
C ALA A 71 -12.27 30.54 9.24
N MET A 72 -11.00 30.86 9.51
CA MET A 72 -10.14 30.07 10.39
C MET A 72 -10.59 30.13 11.85
N THR A 73 -10.94 31.31 12.38
CA THR A 73 -11.47 31.43 13.75
C THR A 73 -12.76 30.63 13.91
N ALA A 74 -13.70 30.77 12.97
CA ALA A 74 -14.95 30.01 12.98
C ALA A 74 -14.72 28.49 12.89
N ASN A 75 -13.72 28.07 12.10
CA ASN A 75 -13.33 26.65 12.00
C ASN A 75 -12.77 26.13 13.32
N ASN A 76 -11.85 26.87 13.96
CA ASN A 76 -11.23 26.49 15.22
C ASN A 76 -12.26 26.36 16.35
N GLU A 77 -13.21 27.31 16.45
CA GLU A 77 -14.30 27.24 17.43
C GLU A 77 -15.22 26.04 17.20
N ALA A 78 -15.54 25.75 15.94
CA ALA A 78 -16.34 24.58 15.58
C ALA A 78 -15.60 23.28 15.92
N MET A 79 -14.31 23.19 15.61
CA MET A 79 -13.49 22.02 15.91
C MET A 79 -13.35 21.79 17.42
N ALA A 80 -13.17 22.85 18.21
CA ALA A 80 -13.13 22.74 19.67
C ALA A 80 -14.43 22.16 20.24
N LYS A 81 -15.60 22.58 19.72
CA LYS A 81 -16.90 22.02 20.11
C LYS A 81 -17.04 20.54 19.74
N VAL A 82 -16.57 20.15 18.56
CA VAL A 82 -16.57 18.74 18.13
C VAL A 82 -15.68 17.90 19.03
N LEU A 83 -14.45 18.34 19.33
CA LEU A 83 -13.55 17.63 20.23
C LEU A 83 -14.16 17.44 21.63
N GLU A 84 -14.75 18.50 22.20
CA GLU A 84 -15.44 18.43 23.50
C GLU A 84 -16.61 17.44 23.49
N ALA A 85 -17.38 17.39 22.41
CA ALA A 85 -18.47 16.44 22.26
C ALA A 85 -17.96 15.00 22.16
N MET A 86 -16.92 14.74 21.36
CA MET A 86 -16.31 13.40 21.27
C MET A 86 -15.80 12.91 22.64
N LYS A 87 -15.21 13.80 23.44
CA LYS A 87 -14.79 13.49 24.81
C LYS A 87 -15.99 13.16 25.70
N LYS A 88 -17.10 13.89 25.58
CA LYS A 88 -18.36 13.61 26.31
C LYS A 88 -19.01 12.30 25.90
N ALA A 89 -18.89 11.92 24.63
CA ALA A 89 -19.29 10.60 24.12
C ALA A 89 -18.39 9.45 24.63
N GLY A 90 -17.33 9.79 25.37
CA GLY A 90 -16.41 8.84 26.00
C GLY A 90 -15.28 8.39 25.08
N ILE A 91 -14.93 9.19 24.07
CA ILE A 91 -13.71 8.99 23.27
C ILE A 91 -12.53 9.62 24.00
N GLU A 92 -11.42 8.89 24.09
CA GLU A 92 -10.22 9.35 24.77
C GLU A 92 -9.38 10.29 23.89
N ASP A 93 -8.60 11.18 24.51
CA ASP A 93 -7.75 12.14 23.79
C ASP A 93 -6.74 11.47 22.85
N ARG A 94 -6.23 10.28 23.19
CA ARG A 94 -5.31 9.51 22.33
C ARG A 94 -5.95 8.97 21.04
N ASP A 95 -7.27 8.93 21.02
CA ASP A 95 -8.08 8.42 19.93
C ASP A 95 -8.66 9.56 19.06
N LEU A 96 -8.32 10.82 19.38
CA LEU A 96 -8.70 12.02 18.63
C LEU A 96 -7.46 12.65 18.00
N GLN A 97 -7.47 12.77 16.67
CA GLN A 97 -6.36 13.38 15.94
C GLN A 97 -6.89 14.38 14.90
N THR A 98 -6.65 15.68 15.13
CA THR A 98 -6.91 16.72 14.14
C THR A 98 -5.78 16.82 13.12
N GLY A 99 -6.08 17.16 11.88
CA GLY A 99 -5.08 17.34 10.83
C GLY A 99 -5.62 18.04 9.59
N GLY A 100 -4.77 18.16 8.57
CA GLY A 100 -5.21 18.54 7.22
C GLY A 100 -5.87 19.91 7.12
N ILE A 101 -5.47 20.90 7.94
CA ILE A 101 -6.00 22.25 7.81
C ILE A 101 -5.68 22.82 6.42
N ASN A 102 -6.71 23.33 5.75
CA ASN A 102 -6.59 23.78 4.39
C ASN A 102 -7.47 25.01 4.16
N ILE A 103 -6.88 26.04 3.53
CA ILE A 103 -7.53 27.34 3.30
C ILE A 103 -7.58 27.58 1.80
N GLN A 104 -8.78 27.74 1.27
CA GLN A 104 -9.01 27.91 -0.16
C GLN A 104 -9.81 29.18 -0.42
N PRO A 105 -9.36 30.06 -1.34
CA PRO A 105 -10.16 31.19 -1.79
C PRO A 105 -11.36 30.70 -2.61
N ARG A 106 -12.52 31.31 -2.41
CA ARG A 106 -13.69 31.16 -3.29
C ARG A 106 -13.71 32.26 -4.31
N TYR A 107 -13.82 31.88 -5.58
CA TYR A 107 -13.96 32.78 -6.70
C TYR A 107 -15.39 32.80 -7.20
N VAL A 108 -15.88 33.97 -7.59
CA VAL A 108 -17.01 34.10 -8.50
C VAL A 108 -16.45 34.44 -9.87
N TYR A 109 -16.94 33.73 -10.88
CA TYR A 109 -16.52 33.89 -12.26
C TYR A 109 -17.46 34.82 -13.04
N PRO A 110 -16.97 35.49 -14.09
CA PRO A 110 -17.80 36.24 -15.04
C PRO A 110 -19.01 35.46 -15.55
N ASP A 111 -20.19 36.07 -15.48
CA ASP A 111 -21.45 35.62 -16.09
C ASP A 111 -22.25 36.84 -16.56
N ASP A 112 -23.11 36.67 -17.56
CA ASP A 112 -23.90 37.75 -18.19
C ASP A 112 -24.81 38.47 -17.18
N LYS A 113 -25.08 37.85 -16.03
CA LYS A 113 -25.93 38.39 -14.96
C LYS A 113 -25.17 39.13 -13.85
N ASN A 114 -23.87 38.92 -13.70
CA ASN A 114 -23.10 39.44 -12.56
C ASN A 114 -22.13 40.58 -12.94
N GLY A 115 -21.96 40.87 -14.24
CA GLY A 115 -21.22 42.03 -14.75
C GLY A 115 -19.71 41.99 -14.49
N LEU A 116 -19.18 40.85 -14.06
CA LEU A 116 -17.75 40.66 -13.81
C LEU A 116 -17.01 40.44 -15.13
N LYS A 117 -15.80 41.02 -15.24
CA LYS A 117 -14.90 40.84 -16.40
C LYS A 117 -13.82 39.79 -16.16
N GLU A 118 -13.48 39.56 -14.89
CA GLU A 118 -12.46 38.60 -14.44
C GLU A 118 -12.93 37.91 -13.14
N PRO A 119 -12.39 36.72 -12.80
CA PRO A 119 -12.71 36.05 -11.55
C PRO A 119 -12.34 36.89 -10.33
N SER A 120 -13.25 36.99 -9.35
CA SER A 120 -13.04 37.78 -8.14
C SER A 120 -13.21 36.93 -6.88
N ILE A 121 -12.36 37.13 -5.89
CA ILE A 121 -12.46 36.43 -4.60
C ILE A 121 -13.65 37.00 -3.83
N THR A 122 -14.57 36.11 -3.46
CA THR A 122 -15.77 36.47 -2.68
C THR A 122 -15.72 35.98 -1.24
N GLY A 123 -14.73 35.15 -0.92
CA GLY A 123 -14.46 34.72 0.45
C GLY A 123 -13.42 33.62 0.50
N TYR A 124 -13.37 32.96 1.65
CA TYR A 124 -12.47 31.86 1.92
C TYR A 124 -13.25 30.71 2.55
N THR A 125 -12.79 29.51 2.25
CA THR A 125 -13.25 28.26 2.84
C THR A 125 -12.08 27.67 3.61
N VAL A 126 -12.32 27.29 4.86
CA VAL A 126 -11.33 26.60 5.71
C VAL A 126 -11.90 25.26 6.09
N SER A 127 -11.17 24.20 5.76
CA SER A 127 -11.46 22.83 6.19
C SER A 127 -10.41 22.35 7.17
N ASN A 128 -10.82 21.50 8.10
CA ASN A 128 -9.97 20.84 9.09
C ASN A 128 -10.51 19.44 9.34
N SER A 129 -9.66 18.42 9.26
CA SER A 129 -10.06 17.03 9.44
C SER A 129 -9.81 16.55 10.86
N LEU A 130 -10.64 15.62 11.30
CA LEU A 130 -10.55 14.93 12.58
C LEU A 130 -10.69 13.44 12.34
N THR A 131 -9.65 12.69 12.69
CA THR A 131 -9.69 11.23 12.76
C THR A 131 -10.06 10.82 14.18
N VAL A 132 -11.12 10.03 14.30
CA VAL A 132 -11.65 9.51 15.57
C VAL A 132 -11.51 8.00 15.57
N ARG A 133 -10.82 7.44 16.56
CA ARG A 133 -10.76 5.99 16.82
C ARG A 133 -11.82 5.60 17.84
N VAL A 134 -12.78 4.79 17.42
CA VAL A 134 -13.88 4.32 18.24
C VAL A 134 -13.65 2.85 18.58
N ARG A 135 -13.09 2.60 19.77
CA ARG A 135 -12.76 1.25 20.27
C ARG A 135 -13.97 0.44 20.70
N ASP A 136 -15.09 1.10 20.93
CA ASP A 136 -16.37 0.46 21.23
C ASP A 136 -17.29 0.59 20.02
N LEU A 137 -17.37 -0.47 19.21
CA LEU A 137 -18.17 -0.49 17.99
C LEU A 137 -19.65 -0.17 18.23
N ALA A 138 -20.18 -0.43 19.42
CA ALA A 138 -21.57 -0.09 19.76
C ALA A 138 -21.80 1.42 19.85
N LYS A 139 -20.75 2.22 20.09
CA LYS A 139 -20.83 3.69 20.17
C LYS A 139 -20.73 4.38 18.82
N VAL A 140 -20.37 3.66 17.76
CA VAL A 140 -20.11 4.25 16.43
C VAL A 140 -21.33 5.01 15.89
N GLY A 141 -22.54 4.45 16.02
CA GLY A 141 -23.77 5.11 15.60
C GLY A 141 -23.97 6.44 16.32
N ASN A 142 -23.92 6.43 17.66
CA ASN A 142 -24.06 7.64 18.48
C ASN A 142 -23.01 8.70 18.16
N VAL A 143 -21.75 8.29 17.99
CA VAL A 143 -20.63 9.20 17.63
C VAL A 143 -20.87 9.83 16.26
N LEU A 144 -21.38 9.06 15.29
CA LEU A 144 -21.71 9.57 13.96
C LEU A 144 -22.87 10.57 14.00
N ASP A 145 -23.95 10.25 14.73
CA ASP A 145 -25.13 11.11 14.86
C ASP A 145 -24.78 12.46 15.56
N GLU A 146 -23.96 12.40 16.61
CA GLU A 146 -23.48 13.59 17.31
C GLU A 146 -22.56 14.43 16.43
N SER A 147 -21.71 13.79 15.62
CA SER A 147 -20.85 14.49 14.64
C SER A 147 -21.65 15.29 13.63
N VAL A 148 -22.71 14.69 13.06
CA VAL A 148 -23.59 15.35 12.09
C VAL A 148 -24.29 16.55 12.72
N THR A 149 -24.77 16.40 13.96
CA THR A 149 -25.48 17.46 14.70
C THR A 149 -24.58 18.67 14.98
N LEU A 150 -23.27 18.46 15.17
CA LEU A 150 -22.30 19.52 15.47
C LEU A 150 -21.75 20.24 14.23
N GLY A 151 -22.31 19.95 13.05
CA GLY A 151 -21.95 20.62 11.81
C GLY A 151 -20.62 20.17 11.24
N VAL A 152 -20.23 18.91 11.52
CA VAL A 152 -19.38 18.14 10.61
C VAL A 152 -20.19 17.94 9.33
N ASN A 153 -19.71 18.56 8.27
CA ASN A 153 -20.46 18.71 7.02
C ASN A 153 -19.73 18.10 5.82
N GLN A 154 -18.55 17.53 6.05
CA GLN A 154 -17.78 16.78 5.07
C GLN A 154 -17.14 15.56 5.73
N GLY A 155 -16.90 14.51 4.94
CA GLY A 155 -16.37 13.23 5.42
C GLY A 155 -17.47 12.21 5.74
N GLY A 156 -17.22 11.37 6.75
CA GLY A 156 -18.06 10.21 7.08
C GLY A 156 -17.48 8.88 6.58
N ASP A 157 -16.22 8.88 6.14
CA ASP A 157 -15.53 7.63 5.82
C ASP A 157 -15.34 6.83 7.11
N LEU A 158 -16.03 5.70 7.17
CA LEU A 158 -16.02 4.76 8.26
C LEU A 158 -15.26 3.51 7.83
N SER A 159 -14.23 3.16 8.58
CA SER A 159 -13.44 1.95 8.35
C SER A 159 -13.39 1.10 9.62
N PHE A 160 -13.67 -0.18 9.49
CA PHE A 160 -13.56 -1.14 10.59
C PHE A 160 -12.19 -1.79 10.56
N VAL A 161 -11.48 -1.72 11.68
CA VAL A 161 -10.10 -2.18 11.79
C VAL A 161 -9.92 -3.02 13.05
N ASN A 162 -8.77 -3.65 13.14
CA ASN A 162 -8.28 -4.27 14.36
C ASN A 162 -7.15 -3.41 14.91
N ASP A 163 -7.22 -3.02 16.18
CA ASP A 163 -6.18 -2.21 16.85
C ASP A 163 -4.85 -2.96 16.93
N ASN A 164 -4.89 -4.28 17.14
CA ASN A 164 -3.70 -5.13 17.15
C ASN A 164 -3.88 -6.39 16.26
N PRO A 165 -3.62 -6.28 14.95
CA PRO A 165 -3.73 -7.41 14.03
C PRO A 165 -2.51 -8.33 14.04
N ALA A 166 -1.50 -8.06 14.86
CA ALA A 166 -0.21 -8.75 14.79
C ALA A 166 -0.34 -10.27 14.99
N ALA A 167 -1.20 -10.71 15.92
CA ALA A 167 -1.47 -12.13 16.13
C ALA A 167 -2.12 -12.78 14.90
N THR A 168 -3.12 -12.13 14.31
CA THR A 168 -3.82 -12.57 13.10
C THR A 168 -2.87 -12.66 11.91
N ILE A 169 -2.01 -11.66 11.74
CA ILE A 169 -0.97 -11.62 10.69
C ILE A 169 0.06 -12.73 10.90
N ASN A 170 0.48 -12.99 12.15
CA ASN A 170 1.43 -14.06 12.45
C ASN A 170 0.86 -15.44 12.10
N GLU A 171 -0.43 -15.68 12.36
CA GLU A 171 -1.10 -16.90 11.93
C GLU A 171 -1.21 -17.00 10.41
N ALA A 172 -1.51 -15.89 9.71
CA ALA A 172 -1.48 -15.85 8.25
C ALA A 172 -0.08 -16.18 7.70
N ARG A 173 0.98 -15.67 8.32
CA ARG A 173 2.38 -15.97 7.95
C ARG A 173 2.71 -17.46 8.11
N LYS A 174 2.30 -18.09 9.23
CA LYS A 174 2.48 -19.53 9.44
C LYS A 174 1.78 -20.34 8.34
N ARG A 175 0.56 -19.95 7.96
CA ARG A 175 -0.19 -20.57 6.86
C ARG A 175 0.51 -20.40 5.52
N ALA A 176 1.06 -19.22 5.22
CA ALA A 176 1.78 -18.95 3.98
C ALA A 176 3.03 -19.85 3.85
N VAL A 177 3.78 -20.03 4.92
CA VAL A 177 4.94 -20.93 4.93
C VAL A 177 4.51 -22.40 4.78
N ALA A 178 3.45 -22.82 5.46
CA ALA A 178 2.92 -24.17 5.33
C ALA A 178 2.42 -24.47 3.90
N ASP A 179 1.75 -23.51 3.26
CA ASP A 179 1.31 -23.59 1.87
C ASP A 179 2.49 -23.68 0.89
N ALA A 180 3.54 -22.87 1.10
CA ALA A 180 4.78 -22.97 0.32
C ALA A 180 5.42 -24.37 0.42
N ILE A 181 5.52 -24.92 1.63
CA ILE A 181 6.06 -26.27 1.85
C ILE A 181 5.22 -27.33 1.11
N ALA A 182 3.89 -27.25 1.20
CA ALA A 182 2.98 -28.17 0.53
C ALA A 182 3.11 -28.11 -1.00
N LYS A 183 3.21 -26.90 -1.57
CA LYS A 183 3.44 -26.67 -3.01
C LYS A 183 4.79 -27.23 -3.46
N ALA A 184 5.86 -26.94 -2.73
CA ALA A 184 7.19 -27.43 -3.07
C ALA A 184 7.27 -28.95 -3.02
N LYS A 185 6.62 -29.60 -2.03
CA LYS A 185 6.52 -31.06 -1.96
C LYS A 185 5.79 -31.64 -3.15
N THR A 186 4.65 -31.06 -3.53
CA THR A 186 3.88 -31.48 -4.71
C THR A 186 4.72 -31.41 -6.00
N LEU A 187 5.49 -30.33 -6.17
CA LEU A 187 6.37 -30.15 -7.34
C LEU A 187 7.53 -31.15 -7.33
N ALA A 188 8.14 -31.40 -6.17
CA ALA A 188 9.23 -32.36 -6.03
C ALA A 188 8.76 -33.79 -6.35
N ASP A 189 7.64 -34.21 -5.75
CA ASP A 189 7.03 -35.53 -5.97
C ASP A 189 6.67 -35.74 -7.46
N ALA A 190 6.10 -34.72 -8.11
CA ALA A 190 5.77 -34.77 -9.54
C ALA A 190 6.99 -34.80 -10.47
N ALA A 191 8.12 -34.22 -10.04
CA ALA A 191 9.38 -34.23 -10.78
C ALA A 191 10.26 -35.47 -10.46
N GLY A 192 9.83 -36.34 -9.54
CA GLY A 192 10.59 -37.52 -9.12
C GLY A 192 11.85 -37.19 -8.32
N VAL A 193 11.86 -36.07 -7.60
CA VAL A 193 12.98 -35.62 -6.77
C VAL A 193 12.55 -35.38 -5.32
N GLY A 194 13.50 -35.33 -4.38
CA GLY A 194 13.22 -35.00 -2.98
C GLY A 194 13.29 -33.50 -2.69
N ILE A 195 12.49 -33.02 -1.74
CA ILE A 195 12.61 -31.65 -1.22
C ILE A 195 13.78 -31.53 -0.22
N GLY A 196 14.61 -30.52 -0.45
CA GLY A 196 15.80 -30.16 0.32
C GLY A 196 15.55 -29.25 1.51
N ARG A 197 16.63 -28.66 2.03
CA ARG A 197 16.53 -27.62 3.06
C ARG A 197 16.01 -26.32 2.43
N VAL A 198 15.42 -25.46 3.25
CA VAL A 198 15.08 -24.10 2.85
C VAL A 198 16.39 -23.30 2.69
N VAL A 199 16.59 -22.70 1.53
CA VAL A 199 17.77 -21.84 1.26
C VAL A 199 17.44 -20.37 1.41
N GLU A 200 16.21 -19.97 1.15
CA GLU A 200 15.76 -18.59 1.20
C GLU A 200 14.28 -18.53 1.56
N ILE A 201 13.94 -17.59 2.46
CA ILE A 201 12.57 -17.18 2.73
C ILE A 201 12.52 -15.67 2.57
N ASN A 202 11.66 -15.20 1.68
CA ASN A 202 11.43 -13.79 1.45
C ASN A 202 9.93 -13.48 1.58
N GLU A 203 9.56 -12.79 2.65
CA GLU A 203 8.20 -12.24 2.83
C GLU A 203 8.10 -10.96 2.01
N GLN A 204 7.12 -10.88 1.10
CA GLN A 204 6.97 -9.68 0.30
C GLN A 204 6.67 -8.46 1.20
N SER A 205 7.51 -7.43 1.09
CA SER A 205 7.71 -6.35 2.07
C SER A 205 6.55 -5.35 2.26
N ARG A 206 5.32 -5.66 1.85
CA ARG A 206 4.18 -4.76 2.06
C ARG A 206 3.34 -5.29 3.22
N PRO A 207 3.29 -4.59 4.38
CA PRO A 207 2.47 -5.02 5.50
C PRO A 207 1.03 -5.26 5.05
N PRO A 208 0.42 -6.39 5.40
CA PRO A 208 -0.94 -6.70 4.99
C PRO A 208 -1.90 -5.68 5.60
N MET A 209 -2.56 -4.90 4.76
CA MET A 209 -3.64 -4.02 5.19
C MET A 209 -4.93 -4.84 5.34
N PRO A 210 -5.78 -4.53 6.33
CA PRO A 210 -7.08 -5.18 6.45
C PRO A 210 -7.89 -4.92 5.18
N MET A 211 -8.37 -5.99 4.55
CA MET A 211 -9.33 -5.90 3.46
C MET A 211 -10.72 -6.25 4.01
N PRO A 212 -11.69 -5.31 3.97
CA PRO A 212 -13.06 -5.63 4.32
C PRO A 212 -13.59 -6.72 3.37
N ILE A 213 -14.12 -7.80 3.93
CA ILE A 213 -14.79 -8.82 3.12
C ILE A 213 -16.14 -8.25 2.70
N ALA A 214 -16.21 -7.73 1.47
CA ALA A 214 -17.46 -7.30 0.85
C ALA A 214 -18.39 -8.51 0.70
N ARG A 215 -19.34 -8.68 1.61
CA ARG A 215 -20.30 -9.77 1.52
C ARG A 215 -21.54 -9.27 0.80
N ALA A 216 -21.78 -9.82 -0.39
CA ALA A 216 -23.07 -9.80 -1.06
C ALA A 216 -24.18 -10.59 -0.29
N GLN A 217 -24.02 -10.82 1.02
CA GLN A 217 -24.89 -11.65 1.85
C GLN A 217 -24.90 -11.19 3.33
N TYR A 218 -25.33 -9.95 3.60
CA TYR A 218 -25.70 -9.52 4.96
C TYR A 218 -27.13 -8.95 4.97
N LYS A 219 -28.13 -9.81 4.74
CA LYS A 219 -29.51 -9.57 5.19
C LYS A 219 -29.73 -10.38 6.47
N THR A 220 -29.29 -9.91 7.65
CA THR A 220 -29.75 -10.49 8.95
C THR A 220 -29.33 -9.74 10.23
N MET A 221 -28.95 -8.46 10.21
CA MET A 221 -28.74 -7.70 11.46
C MET A 221 -29.40 -6.31 11.50
N ALA A 222 -30.34 -6.04 10.60
CA ALA A 222 -31.05 -4.76 10.54
C ALA A 222 -32.28 -4.66 11.47
N ALA A 223 -32.49 -5.60 12.40
CA ALA A 223 -33.76 -5.74 13.11
C ALA A 223 -33.76 -5.22 14.56
N ALA A 224 -32.73 -4.50 15.03
CA ALA A 224 -32.65 -4.07 16.43
C ALA A 224 -32.06 -2.66 16.65
N ALA A 225 -31.99 -1.81 15.62
CA ALA A 225 -31.61 -0.41 15.80
C ALA A 225 -32.86 0.48 15.99
N PRO A 226 -32.83 1.51 16.86
CA PRO A 226 -33.82 2.57 16.86
C PRO A 226 -33.97 3.16 15.45
N GLU A 227 -35.19 3.57 15.05
CA GLU A 227 -35.46 4.08 13.69
C GLU A 227 -34.61 5.30 13.29
N ASP A 228 -33.99 5.99 14.26
CA ASP A 228 -33.18 7.19 14.07
C ASP A 228 -31.65 6.97 14.07
N ALA A 229 -31.16 5.75 14.33
CA ALA A 229 -29.70 5.49 14.40
C ALA A 229 -29.16 4.94 13.08
N VAL A 230 -28.00 5.44 12.62
CA VAL A 230 -27.36 4.93 11.39
C VAL A 230 -27.04 3.44 11.54
N PRO A 231 -27.59 2.55 10.69
CA PRO A 231 -27.31 1.11 10.78
C PRO A 231 -25.89 0.81 10.32
N VAL A 232 -25.08 0.26 11.23
CA VAL A 232 -23.66 -0.02 10.99
C VAL A 232 -23.40 -1.52 11.12
N ALA A 233 -22.77 -2.14 10.10
CA ALA A 233 -22.34 -3.54 10.11
C ALA A 233 -20.83 -3.65 9.85
N ALA A 234 -20.09 -4.17 10.83
CA ALA A 234 -18.62 -4.15 10.82
C ALA A 234 -17.97 -5.16 9.84
N GLY A 235 -18.67 -6.24 9.47
CA GLY A 235 -18.14 -7.27 8.59
C GLY A 235 -16.97 -8.07 9.21
N GLU A 236 -16.08 -8.59 8.36
CA GLU A 236 -14.84 -9.29 8.74
C GLU A 236 -13.66 -8.66 7.98
N ASN A 237 -12.50 -8.57 8.65
CA ASN A 237 -11.24 -8.14 8.05
C ASN A 237 -10.40 -9.36 7.66
N SER A 238 -9.86 -9.35 6.43
CA SER A 238 -8.94 -10.37 5.95
C SER A 238 -7.51 -9.84 5.89
N TYR A 239 -6.56 -10.63 6.40
CA TYR A 239 -5.12 -10.39 6.34
C TYR A 239 -4.46 -11.47 5.50
N ASN A 240 -3.81 -11.06 4.41
CA ASN A 240 -3.17 -11.95 3.43
C ASN A 240 -1.66 -11.77 3.47
N VAL A 241 -0.92 -12.85 3.66
CA VAL A 241 0.55 -12.87 3.67
C VAL A 241 1.03 -13.74 2.52
N SER A 242 2.00 -13.25 1.76
CA SER A 242 2.65 -13.98 0.66
C SER A 242 4.14 -14.10 0.93
N VAL A 243 4.64 -15.34 0.85
CA VAL A 243 6.05 -15.66 1.13
C VAL A 243 6.63 -16.45 -0.04
N ASN A 244 7.76 -15.98 -0.55
CA ASN A 244 8.57 -16.73 -1.50
C ASN A 244 9.54 -17.62 -0.73
N VAL A 245 9.50 -18.91 -0.99
CA VAL A 245 10.38 -19.89 -0.35
C VAL A 245 11.13 -20.65 -1.43
N VAL A 246 12.44 -20.77 -1.24
CA VAL A 246 13.32 -21.54 -2.12
C VAL A 246 13.86 -22.73 -1.34
N PHE A 247 13.77 -23.91 -1.94
CA PHE A 247 14.24 -25.18 -1.39
C PHE A 247 15.34 -25.76 -2.28
N GLU A 248 16.34 -26.39 -1.67
CA GLU A 248 17.25 -27.31 -2.37
C GLU A 248 16.46 -28.49 -2.98
N ILE A 249 16.99 -29.10 -4.04
CA ILE A 249 16.53 -30.41 -4.52
C ILE A 249 17.47 -31.49 -3.95
N LYS A 250 16.90 -32.60 -3.49
CA LYS A 250 17.63 -33.83 -3.15
C LYS A 250 17.44 -34.84 -4.28
N GLU A 251 18.54 -35.44 -4.72
CA GLU A 251 18.54 -36.61 -5.61
C GLU A 251 18.06 -37.87 -4.87
#